data_AF-A0A936PT44-F1
#
_entry.id   AF-A0A936PT44-F1
#
_cell.length_a   1.000
_cell.length_b   1.000
_cell.length_c   1.000
_cell.angle_alpha   90.00
_cell.angle_beta   90.00
_cell.angle_gamma   90.00
#
_symmetry.space_group_name_H-M   'P 1'
#
loop_
_entity.id
_entity.type
_entity.pdbx_description
1 polymer ?
#
loop_
_entity_poly.entity_id
_entity_poly.type
_entity_poly.pdbx_seq_one_letter_code
_entity_poly.pdbx_strand_id
1 'polypeptide(L)'
;MDTLCRFDVSSIRCLRYLRVKLGRDQPLTVLLSDGPMGRSSALEGLALLKSVIDGPEALAERLKRFQDPEDLCRRGVNEMILSVMFFDPDVTTEGSYVLFMLAFRRDDGVFHLHGETIKHPNKNADSILVRLGDVYMLKAAAQPAWKRERKEPPVLHIPPDKIVVHTRLPEPTAKVVARIMNVVRRIQIVFDLHQRCADPTRPDDAEARARNIAGEWAAIRAGGEEGWQRALSLARVVLGPRLGALSLSPAGLLVSLAGDGEPLPAAALPQDQLTWLATIPLIFQQPDRALLALDQPERQLSPLALATLIRELKRAEVPIFITTESNVPLQLLDDAADGLYVGVMEEPDRAVYYRPEPDRVREALRRHGDLAWVRASGAIHTLLGAPEPDDLSERSEKTREVDVPVGEFRR
;
A
#
# COMPACT_ATOMS: atom_id res chain seq x y z
N MET A 1 -17.37 10.54 -4.29
CA MET A 1 -16.34 10.14 -3.32
C MET A 1 -15.03 10.08 -4.05
N ASP A 2 -13.99 10.71 -3.52
CA ASP A 2 -12.67 10.71 -4.15
C ASP A 2 -12.12 9.29 -4.18
N THR A 3 -11.73 8.86 -5.38
CA THR A 3 -11.28 7.49 -5.64
C THR A 3 -9.82 7.52 -6.05
N LEU A 4 -8.99 6.74 -5.36
CA LEU A 4 -7.61 6.50 -5.76
C LEU A 4 -7.61 5.71 -7.07
N CYS A 5 -6.98 6.27 -8.10
CA CYS A 5 -6.99 5.71 -9.45
C CYS A 5 -5.60 5.30 -9.96
N ARG A 6 -4.53 5.77 -9.30
CA ARG A 6 -3.17 5.36 -9.62
C ARG A 6 -2.25 5.48 -8.42
N PHE A 7 -1.25 4.61 -8.39
CA PHE A 7 -0.12 4.68 -7.48
C PHE A 7 1.16 4.43 -8.25
N ASP A 8 2.14 5.32 -8.10
CA ASP A 8 3.44 5.21 -8.73
C ASP A 8 4.54 5.16 -7.68
N VAL A 9 5.52 4.29 -7.91
CA VAL A 9 6.73 4.14 -7.10
C VAL A 9 7.92 4.13 -8.02
N SER A 10 8.94 4.93 -7.72
CA SER A 10 10.22 4.86 -8.41
C SER A 10 11.39 4.80 -7.44
N SER A 11 12.41 4.05 -7.85
CA SER A 11 13.72 3.98 -7.20
C SER A 11 13.70 3.59 -5.72
N ILE A 12 12.79 2.69 -5.31
CA ILE A 12 12.78 2.13 -3.96
C ILE A 12 13.48 0.76 -3.95
N ARG A 13 14.52 0.57 -3.14
CA ARG A 13 15.32 -0.68 -3.09
C ARG A 13 15.67 -1.17 -4.51
N CYS A 14 15.36 -2.42 -4.86
CA CYS A 14 15.58 -2.94 -6.21
C CYS A 14 14.50 -2.50 -7.23
N LEU A 15 13.39 -1.90 -6.80
CA LEU A 15 12.31 -1.48 -7.69
C LEU A 15 12.70 -0.20 -8.44
N ARG A 16 12.92 -0.32 -9.76
CA ARG A 16 13.18 0.83 -10.63
C ARG A 16 11.94 1.69 -10.75
N TYR A 17 10.85 1.08 -11.20
CA TYR A 17 9.59 1.76 -11.44
C TYR A 17 8.41 0.79 -11.36
N LEU A 18 7.32 1.26 -10.78
CA LEU A 18 6.02 0.62 -10.78
C LEU A 18 4.94 1.71 -10.93
N ARG A 19 4.11 1.57 -11.95
CA ARG A 19 2.88 2.35 -12.14
C ARG A 19 1.70 1.39 -12.02
N VAL A 20 0.83 1.64 -11.06
CA VAL A 20 -0.33 0.80 -10.80
C VAL A 20 -1.60 1.58 -11.07
N LYS A 21 -2.34 1.20 -12.12
CA LYS A 21 -3.73 1.63 -12.28
C LYS A 21 -4.61 0.96 -11.23
N LEU A 22 -5.40 1.76 -10.54
CA LEU A 22 -6.41 1.36 -9.56
C LEU A 22 -7.76 1.91 -10.02
N GLY A 23 -8.87 1.35 -9.55
CA GLY A 23 -10.19 1.92 -9.87
C GLY A 23 -11.33 0.95 -9.67
N ARG A 24 -12.56 1.46 -9.85
CA ARG A 24 -13.79 0.65 -9.77
C ARG A 24 -13.91 -0.34 -10.92
N ASP A 25 -13.41 0.06 -12.08
CA ASP A 25 -13.29 -0.74 -13.30
C ASP A 25 -12.24 -1.86 -13.18
N GLN A 26 -11.37 -1.81 -12.16
CA GLN A 26 -10.36 -2.81 -11.87
C GLN A 26 -10.24 -3.01 -10.35
N PRO A 27 -11.23 -3.65 -9.71
CA PRO A 27 -11.32 -3.71 -8.25
C PRO A 27 -10.22 -4.58 -7.62
N LEU A 28 -9.57 -5.43 -8.41
CA LEU A 28 -8.44 -6.25 -7.97
C LEU A 28 -7.22 -5.95 -8.83
N THR A 29 -6.12 -5.68 -8.16
CA THR A 29 -4.80 -5.59 -8.77
C THR A 29 -3.86 -6.57 -8.08
N VAL A 30 -3.12 -7.34 -8.86
CA VAL A 30 -2.19 -8.37 -8.38
C VAL A 30 -0.79 -8.05 -8.86
N LEU A 31 0.13 -7.84 -7.93
CA LEU A 31 1.56 -7.68 -8.17
C LEU A 31 2.25 -9.03 -7.91
N LEU A 32 2.50 -9.77 -8.99
CA LEU A 32 3.15 -11.08 -8.97
C LEU A 32 4.64 -10.92 -9.28
N SER A 33 5.51 -11.46 -8.43
CA SER A 33 6.93 -11.62 -8.78
C SER A 33 7.54 -12.73 -7.92
N ASP A 34 8.77 -13.14 -8.22
CA ASP A 34 9.51 -14.11 -7.41
C ASP A 34 10.60 -13.42 -6.58
N GLY A 35 10.88 -13.92 -5.37
CA GLY A 35 12.01 -13.45 -4.55
C GLY A 35 12.02 -11.94 -4.24
N PRO A 36 13.20 -11.31 -4.05
CA PRO A 36 13.33 -9.92 -3.63
C PRO A 36 13.17 -8.93 -4.82
N MET A 37 12.08 -9.04 -5.59
CA MET A 37 11.79 -8.17 -6.74
C MET A 37 10.96 -6.93 -6.36
N GLY A 38 11.09 -6.44 -5.12
CA GLY A 38 10.49 -5.16 -4.71
C GLY A 38 8.97 -5.18 -4.47
N ARG A 39 8.34 -6.35 -4.30
CA ARG A 39 6.90 -6.45 -3.94
C ARG A 39 6.60 -5.74 -2.64
N SER A 40 7.32 -6.11 -1.58
CA SER A 40 7.20 -5.45 -0.28
C SER A 40 7.54 -3.96 -0.43
N SER A 41 8.45 -3.59 -1.33
CA SER A 41 8.79 -2.18 -1.59
C SER A 41 7.63 -1.37 -2.16
N ALA A 42 6.74 -1.96 -2.98
CA ALA A 42 5.52 -1.28 -3.40
C ALA A 42 4.61 -0.95 -2.20
N LEU A 43 4.45 -1.88 -1.26
CA LEU A 43 3.69 -1.67 -0.03
C LEU A 43 4.38 -0.71 0.95
N GLU A 44 5.71 -0.77 1.05
CA GLU A 44 6.54 0.19 1.81
C GLU A 44 6.33 1.61 1.26
N GLY A 45 6.28 1.77 -0.07
CA GLY A 45 5.97 3.04 -0.72
C GLY A 45 4.60 3.59 -0.32
N LEU A 46 3.54 2.77 -0.36
CA LEU A 46 2.21 3.17 0.14
C LEU A 46 2.25 3.54 1.64
N ALA A 47 3.00 2.79 2.44
CA ALA A 47 3.11 3.02 3.87
C ALA A 47 3.85 4.33 4.18
N LEU A 48 4.90 4.65 3.43
CA LEU A 48 5.62 5.91 3.51
C LEU A 48 4.73 7.09 3.14
N LEU A 49 3.98 7.00 2.02
CA LEU A 49 3.00 8.01 1.63
C LEU A 49 2.01 8.29 2.76
N LYS A 50 1.42 7.23 3.32
CA LYS A 50 0.49 7.36 4.44
C LYS A 50 1.15 7.97 5.69
N SER A 51 2.34 7.52 6.05
CA SER A 51 3.07 8.04 7.22
C SER A 51 3.41 9.52 7.09
N VAL A 52 3.72 10.05 5.90
CA VAL A 52 3.90 11.50 5.69
C VAL A 52 2.63 12.29 6.01
N ILE A 53 1.46 11.75 5.65
CA ILE A 53 0.16 12.38 5.90
C ILE A 53 -0.30 12.26 7.37
N ASP A 54 0.02 11.14 8.01
CA ASP A 54 -0.26 10.92 9.43
C ASP A 54 0.65 11.80 10.30
N GLY A 55 1.84 12.13 9.79
CA GLY A 55 2.64 13.24 10.26
C GLY A 55 4.09 12.88 10.59
N PRO A 56 4.83 13.87 11.10
CA PRO A 56 6.23 13.79 11.52
C PRO A 56 6.65 12.53 12.28
N GLU A 57 5.95 12.26 13.37
CA GLU A 57 6.27 11.17 14.30
C GLU A 57 5.97 9.82 13.66
N ALA A 58 4.84 9.72 12.95
CA ALA A 58 4.46 8.51 12.21
C ALA A 58 5.47 8.17 11.11
N LEU A 59 6.01 9.18 10.41
CA LEU A 59 7.08 9.00 9.43
C LEU A 59 8.39 8.57 10.09
N ALA A 60 8.80 9.21 11.18
CA ALA A 60 10.02 8.83 11.90
C ALA A 60 9.94 7.39 12.43
N GLU A 61 8.82 7.01 13.06
CA GLU A 61 8.58 5.64 13.52
C GLU A 61 8.55 4.63 12.37
N ARG A 62 7.97 4.99 11.23
CA ARG A 62 8.00 4.13 10.03
C ARG A 62 9.42 3.92 9.54
N LEU A 63 10.20 5.00 9.42
CA LEU A 63 11.56 4.94 8.93
C LEU A 63 12.49 4.13 9.85
N LYS A 64 12.29 4.19 11.18
CA LYS A 64 13.01 3.35 12.16
C LYS A 64 12.77 1.84 11.98
N ARG A 65 11.64 1.44 11.39
CA ARG A 65 11.32 0.01 11.17
C ARG A 65 12.06 -0.59 9.98
N PHE A 66 12.64 0.24 9.11
CA PHE A 66 13.54 -0.26 8.08
C PHE A 66 14.88 -0.61 8.74
N GLN A 67 15.33 -1.86 8.57
CA GLN A 67 16.63 -2.30 9.07
C GLN A 67 17.77 -1.41 8.58
N ASP A 68 17.67 -0.95 7.34
CA ASP A 68 18.57 0.02 6.75
C ASP A 68 17.78 1.06 5.92
N PRO A 69 17.58 2.28 6.45
CA PRO A 69 16.98 3.37 5.69
C PRO A 69 17.82 3.82 4.49
N GLU A 70 19.14 3.55 4.48
CA GLU A 70 20.02 3.88 3.35
C GLU A 70 19.72 3.01 2.12
N ASP A 71 19.17 1.82 2.35
CA ASP A 71 18.71 0.88 1.33
C ASP A 71 17.33 1.22 0.75
N LEU A 72 16.61 2.20 1.32
CA LEU A 72 15.31 2.62 0.77
C LEU A 72 15.47 3.18 -0.64
N CYS A 73 16.50 3.98 -0.91
CA CYS A 73 16.83 4.38 -2.28
C CYS A 73 17.52 3.21 -3.00
N ARG A 74 17.17 3.02 -4.27
CA ARG A 74 17.92 2.11 -5.13
C ARG A 74 19.41 2.45 -5.15
N ARG A 75 20.25 1.42 -5.15
CA ARG A 75 21.71 1.60 -5.24
C ARG A 75 22.07 2.44 -6.46
N GLY A 76 22.96 3.41 -6.28
CA GLY A 76 23.37 4.37 -7.33
C GLY A 76 22.35 5.47 -7.63
N VAL A 77 21.20 5.49 -6.95
CA VAL A 77 20.17 6.53 -7.06
C VAL A 77 20.12 7.34 -5.77
N ASN A 78 19.98 8.66 -5.90
CA ASN A 78 19.90 9.57 -4.76
C ASN A 78 18.48 10.06 -4.50
N GLU A 79 17.52 9.73 -5.35
CA GLU A 79 16.13 10.18 -5.25
C GLU A 79 15.13 9.03 -5.46
N MET A 80 14.12 8.99 -4.61
CA MET A 80 12.97 8.08 -4.67
C MET A 80 11.70 8.93 -4.80
N ILE A 81 10.81 8.57 -5.72
CA ILE A 81 9.55 9.30 -5.93
C ILE A 81 8.38 8.36 -5.64
N LEU A 82 7.45 8.83 -4.81
CA LEU A 82 6.18 8.17 -4.54
C LEU A 82 5.07 9.09 -5.00
N SER A 83 4.08 8.58 -5.71
CA SER A 83 2.93 9.41 -6.08
C SER A 83 1.62 8.63 -6.13
N VAL A 84 0.53 9.35 -5.93
CA VAL A 84 -0.83 8.83 -5.99
C VAL A 84 -1.69 9.80 -6.77
N MET A 85 -2.56 9.24 -7.59
CA MET A 85 -3.44 10.00 -8.45
C MET A 85 -4.90 9.73 -8.06
N PHE A 86 -5.69 10.80 -7.99
CA PHE A 86 -7.09 10.74 -7.58
C PHE A 86 -7.99 11.34 -8.65
N PHE A 87 -9.16 10.75 -8.83
CA PHE A 87 -10.22 11.37 -9.61
C PHE A 87 -10.86 12.50 -8.82
N ASP A 88 -10.92 13.70 -9.41
CA ASP A 88 -11.61 14.84 -8.82
C ASP A 88 -13.02 15.02 -9.44
N PRO A 89 -14.11 14.61 -8.75
CA PRO A 89 -15.47 14.80 -9.24
C PRO A 89 -15.90 16.27 -9.38
N ASP A 90 -15.24 17.20 -8.68
CA ASP A 90 -15.60 18.64 -8.73
C ASP A 90 -15.09 19.29 -10.04
N VAL A 91 -14.25 18.60 -10.82
CA VAL A 91 -13.67 19.11 -12.06
C VAL A 91 -14.36 18.41 -13.24
N THR A 92 -15.21 19.16 -13.95
CA THR A 92 -16.13 18.65 -14.98
C THR A 92 -15.47 18.22 -16.28
N THR A 93 -14.19 18.48 -16.48
CA THR A 93 -13.43 17.97 -17.63
C THR A 93 -13.13 16.49 -17.46
N GLU A 94 -13.45 15.67 -18.46
CA GLU A 94 -12.97 14.29 -18.53
C GLU A 94 -11.44 14.25 -18.36
N GLY A 95 -10.96 13.33 -17.50
CA GLY A 95 -9.54 13.19 -17.22
C GLY A 95 -8.99 14.13 -16.15
N SER A 96 -9.84 14.70 -15.30
CA SER A 96 -9.40 15.58 -14.22
C SER A 96 -8.85 14.80 -13.03
N TYR A 97 -7.55 14.56 -13.07
CA TYR A 97 -6.83 13.87 -12.02
C TYR A 97 -5.92 14.78 -11.23
N VAL A 98 -5.98 14.69 -9.90
CA VAL A 98 -5.02 15.36 -9.03
C VAL A 98 -3.90 14.39 -8.68
N LEU A 99 -2.65 14.80 -8.94
CA LEU A 99 -1.46 14.03 -8.61
C LEU A 99 -0.85 14.58 -7.32
N PHE A 100 -0.72 13.74 -6.30
CA PHE A 100 0.06 14.02 -5.11
C PHE A 100 1.38 13.24 -5.20
N MET A 101 2.50 13.93 -5.04
CA MET A 101 3.84 13.39 -5.24
C MET A 101 4.76 13.77 -4.08
N LEU A 102 5.51 12.78 -3.60
CA LEU A 102 6.57 12.91 -2.63
C LEU A 102 7.90 12.56 -3.30
N ALA A 103 8.90 13.40 -3.10
CA ALA A 103 10.28 13.15 -3.50
C ALA A 103 11.12 13.04 -2.24
N PHE A 104 11.78 11.91 -2.07
CA PHE A 104 12.77 11.69 -1.02
C PHE A 104 14.15 11.66 -1.64
N ARG A 105 15.12 12.27 -0.98
CA ARG A 105 16.50 12.32 -1.43
C ARG A 105 17.44 11.80 -0.34
N ARG A 106 18.52 11.16 -0.76
CA ARG A 106 19.61 10.72 0.11
C ARG A 106 20.79 11.66 -0.07
N ASP A 107 21.16 12.36 1.00
CA ASP A 107 22.34 13.22 1.07
C ASP A 107 23.19 12.76 2.26
N ASP A 108 24.48 12.47 2.03
CA ASP A 108 25.44 12.03 3.06
C ASP A 108 24.95 10.88 3.97
N GLY A 109 24.27 9.89 3.38
CA GLY A 109 23.68 8.74 4.11
C GLY A 109 22.38 9.08 4.85
N VAL A 110 21.93 10.34 4.83
CA VAL A 110 20.68 10.77 5.45
C VAL A 110 19.56 10.81 4.42
N PHE A 111 18.50 10.07 4.70
CA PHE A 111 17.28 10.06 3.89
C PHE A 111 16.36 11.20 4.31
N HIS A 112 15.91 12.01 3.36
CA HIS A 112 15.12 13.20 3.66
C HIS A 112 13.98 13.41 2.65
N LEU A 113 12.78 13.76 3.13
CA LEU A 113 11.68 14.24 2.28
C LEU A 113 12.08 15.60 1.70
N HIS A 114 12.47 15.61 0.42
CA HIS A 114 12.98 16.78 -0.29
C HIS A 114 11.88 17.63 -0.92
N GLY A 115 10.78 17.00 -1.35
CA GLY A 115 9.66 17.70 -1.97
C GLY A 115 8.31 17.03 -1.77
N GLU A 116 7.27 17.85 -1.58
CA GLU A 116 5.86 17.46 -1.56
C GLU A 116 5.12 18.34 -2.59
N THR A 117 4.54 17.74 -3.62
CA THR A 117 3.92 18.46 -4.74
C THR A 117 2.51 17.95 -5.02
N ILE A 118 1.58 18.86 -5.25
CA ILE A 118 0.26 18.57 -5.82
C ILE A 118 0.21 19.17 -7.24
N LYS A 119 -0.10 18.35 -8.24
CA LYS A 119 -0.37 18.84 -9.59
C LYS A 119 -1.85 18.71 -9.89
N HIS A 120 -2.46 19.83 -10.24
CA HIS A 120 -3.84 19.88 -10.73
C HIS A 120 -3.84 19.69 -12.26
N PRO A 121 -4.84 19.01 -12.84
CA PRO A 121 -4.85 18.63 -14.27
C PRO A 121 -5.07 19.82 -15.22
N ASN A 122 -5.45 20.98 -14.69
CA ASN A 122 -5.61 22.18 -15.50
C ASN A 122 -4.23 22.66 -15.97
N LYS A 123 -3.94 22.60 -17.28
CA LYS A 123 -2.62 22.89 -17.88
C LYS A 123 -2.07 24.29 -17.57
N ASN A 124 -2.93 25.20 -17.11
CA ASN A 124 -2.58 26.56 -16.70
C ASN A 124 -2.46 26.73 -15.17
N ALA A 125 -2.71 25.68 -14.39
CA ALA A 125 -2.52 25.70 -12.94
C ALA A 125 -1.10 25.24 -12.64
N ASP A 126 -0.29 26.16 -12.09
CA ASP A 126 1.05 25.83 -11.62
C ASP A 126 1.02 24.64 -10.66
N SER A 127 2.04 23.78 -10.74
CA SER A 127 2.25 22.75 -9.74
C SER A 127 2.35 23.40 -8.36
N ILE A 128 1.53 22.94 -7.43
CA ILE A 128 1.50 23.45 -6.08
C ILE A 128 2.56 22.71 -5.29
N LEU A 129 3.64 23.41 -4.99
CA LEU A 129 4.61 22.94 -4.00
C LEU A 129 3.99 23.14 -2.62
N VAL A 130 3.79 22.04 -1.92
CA VAL A 130 3.11 21.96 -0.62
C VAL A 130 4.12 22.05 0.52
N ARG A 131 5.34 21.51 0.31
CA ARG A 131 6.44 21.55 1.28
C ARG A 131 7.80 21.43 0.58
N LEU A 132 8.72 22.32 0.93
CA LEU A 132 10.16 22.18 0.69
C LEU A 132 10.80 21.59 1.95
N GLY A 133 11.59 20.53 1.79
CA GLY A 133 12.15 19.80 2.92
C GLY A 133 13.14 20.62 3.75
N ASP A 134 12.94 20.67 5.07
CA ASP A 134 14.00 20.80 6.09
C ASP A 134 13.71 19.74 7.18
N VAL A 135 14.53 18.69 7.26
CA VAL A 135 14.01 17.31 7.41
C VAL A 135 14.37 16.58 8.72
N TYR A 136 13.43 15.73 9.16
CA TYR A 136 13.60 14.55 10.02
C TYR A 136 14.84 13.73 9.68
N MET A 137 15.85 13.76 10.56
CA MET A 137 17.06 12.95 10.41
C MET A 137 16.90 11.62 11.15
N LEU A 138 17.05 10.50 10.44
CA LEU A 138 17.38 9.22 11.04
C LEU A 138 18.84 8.92 10.75
N LYS A 139 19.69 9.18 11.74
CA LYS A 139 21.07 8.69 11.74
C LYS A 139 21.02 7.23 12.18
N ALA A 140 21.52 6.30 11.35
CA ALA A 140 21.78 4.93 11.78
C ALA A 140 22.60 4.97 13.07
N ALA A 141 22.24 4.12 14.04
CA ALA A 141 22.72 4.22 15.41
C ALA A 141 24.26 4.11 15.51
N ALA A 142 24.97 5.25 15.56
CA ALA A 142 26.18 5.48 16.36
C ALA A 142 26.67 6.95 16.28
N GLN A 143 26.85 7.54 17.47
CA GLN A 143 27.57 8.77 17.84
C GLN A 143 26.97 10.18 17.58
N PRO A 144 27.04 11.07 18.61
CA PRO A 144 26.61 12.46 18.54
C PRO A 144 27.76 13.41 18.19
N ALA A 145 27.41 14.37 17.34
CA ALA A 145 28.07 15.62 16.91
C ALA A 145 27.73 15.71 15.41
N TRP A 146 27.22 16.82 14.88
CA TRP A 146 27.96 18.06 14.66
C TRP A 146 26.98 19.22 14.40
N LYS A 147 27.53 20.43 14.54
CA LYS A 147 26.88 21.76 14.50
C LYS A 147 26.24 22.09 13.14
N ARG A 148 25.02 22.65 13.23
CA ARG A 148 24.33 23.40 12.17
C ARG A 148 25.12 24.66 11.79
N GLU A 149 25.24 24.92 10.49
CA GLU A 149 25.09 26.27 9.93
C GLU A 149 24.63 26.21 8.46
N ARG A 150 23.31 26.26 8.28
CA ARG A 150 22.68 27.00 7.17
C ARG A 150 21.63 27.92 7.79
N LYS A 151 21.80 29.23 7.55
CA LYS A 151 20.95 30.31 8.03
C LYS A 151 19.73 30.43 7.12
N GLU A 152 18.69 29.66 7.43
CA GLU A 152 17.28 30.06 7.50
C GLU A 152 16.54 28.94 8.27
N PRO A 153 15.75 29.21 9.34
CA PRO A 153 15.19 28.18 10.23
C PRO A 153 13.73 27.80 9.89
N PRO A 154 13.18 26.72 10.50
CA PRO A 154 12.47 25.63 9.85
C PRO A 154 10.95 25.84 9.75
N VAL A 155 10.26 25.10 8.88
CA VAL A 155 8.80 24.94 8.99
C VAL A 155 8.46 23.53 9.48
N LEU A 156 8.40 23.39 10.81
CA LEU A 156 7.88 22.22 11.51
C LEU A 156 6.55 22.62 12.18
N HIS A 157 5.54 21.79 11.95
CA HIS A 157 4.12 21.94 12.30
C HIS A 157 3.32 22.96 11.49
N ILE A 158 2.62 22.43 10.49
CA ILE A 158 1.51 23.09 9.82
C ILE A 158 0.26 22.26 10.12
N PRO A 159 -0.62 22.70 11.03
CA PRO A 159 -1.95 22.10 11.14
C PRO A 159 -2.71 22.24 9.80
N PRO A 160 -3.74 21.42 9.52
CA PRO A 160 -4.39 21.33 8.20
C PRO A 160 -4.84 22.66 7.58
N ASP A 161 -4.98 23.71 8.39
CA ASP A 161 -5.37 25.08 8.06
C ASP A 161 -4.25 25.96 7.48
N LYS A 162 -2.98 25.51 7.43
CA LYS A 162 -1.85 26.38 7.04
C LYS A 162 -0.93 25.85 5.93
N ILE A 163 -1.44 25.02 5.02
CA ILE A 163 -0.71 24.59 3.81
C ILE A 163 -0.08 25.83 3.14
N VAL A 164 1.25 25.92 3.12
CA VAL A 164 1.96 27.00 2.42
C VAL A 164 1.97 26.63 0.94
N VAL A 165 0.91 27.05 0.26
CA VAL A 165 0.80 27.01 -1.20
C VAL A 165 1.81 28.04 -1.73
N HIS A 166 2.91 27.59 -2.33
CA HIS A 166 3.90 28.50 -2.96
C HIS A 166 3.36 29.23 -4.22
N THR A 167 2.06 29.15 -4.49
CA THR A 167 1.41 29.74 -5.66
C THR A 167 0.22 30.59 -5.23
N ARG A 168 0.01 31.72 -5.92
CA ARG A 168 -1.18 32.58 -5.77
C ARG A 168 -2.39 31.90 -6.42
N LEU A 169 -2.89 30.84 -5.81
CA LEU A 169 -4.12 30.18 -6.27
C LEU A 169 -5.28 30.53 -5.33
N PRO A 170 -6.50 30.71 -5.87
CA PRO A 170 -7.68 31.03 -5.07
C PRO A 170 -8.02 29.90 -4.06
N GLU A 171 -8.86 30.22 -3.08
CA GLU A 171 -9.36 29.36 -1.99
C GLU A 171 -9.69 27.86 -2.27
N PRO A 172 -10.02 27.38 -3.49
CA PRO A 172 -10.14 25.94 -3.82
C PRO A 172 -9.00 24.99 -3.39
N THR A 173 -7.82 25.50 -3.05
CA THR A 173 -6.63 24.66 -2.78
C THR A 173 -6.71 23.87 -1.45
N ALA A 174 -7.26 24.45 -0.37
CA ALA A 174 -7.33 23.78 0.93
C ALA A 174 -8.30 22.60 0.95
N LYS A 175 -9.44 22.72 0.24
CA LYS A 175 -10.42 21.64 0.09
C LYS A 175 -9.82 20.46 -0.68
N VAL A 176 -9.09 20.72 -1.77
CA VAL A 176 -8.40 19.68 -2.56
C VAL A 176 -7.35 18.96 -1.71
N VAL A 177 -6.53 19.70 -0.96
CA VAL A 177 -5.53 19.07 -0.08
C VAL A 177 -6.21 18.23 1.00
N ALA A 178 -7.22 18.75 1.70
CA ALA A 178 -7.95 17.99 2.71
C ALA A 178 -8.56 16.70 2.15
N ARG A 179 -9.09 16.76 0.92
CA ARG A 179 -9.60 15.60 0.17
C ARG A 179 -8.50 14.57 -0.10
N ILE A 180 -7.35 14.98 -0.63
CA ILE A 180 -6.18 14.11 -0.84
C ILE A 180 -5.76 13.45 0.47
N MET A 181 -5.56 14.24 1.53
CA MET A 181 -5.15 13.74 2.84
C MET A 181 -6.14 12.71 3.36
N ASN A 182 -7.44 12.96 3.22
CA ASN A 182 -8.48 12.02 3.60
C ASN A 182 -8.43 10.74 2.76
N VAL A 183 -8.19 10.79 1.45
CA VAL A 183 -8.05 9.58 0.63
C VAL A 183 -6.81 8.77 1.05
N VAL A 184 -5.65 9.41 1.19
CA VAL A 184 -4.41 8.71 1.57
C VAL A 184 -4.51 8.10 2.97
N ARG A 185 -5.14 8.80 3.93
CA ARG A 185 -5.37 8.27 5.29
C ARG A 185 -6.22 6.99 5.29
N ARG A 186 -7.12 6.87 4.32
CA ARG A 186 -8.04 5.74 4.11
C ARG A 186 -7.42 4.58 3.31
N ILE A 187 -6.13 4.66 2.97
CA ILE A 187 -5.35 3.52 2.48
C ILE A 187 -5.03 2.62 3.68
N GLN A 188 -5.45 1.36 3.60
CA GLN A 188 -5.12 0.35 4.60
C GLN A 188 -4.15 -0.66 4.02
N ILE A 189 -3.06 -0.90 4.74
CA ILE A 189 -1.98 -1.80 4.32
C ILE A 189 -1.83 -2.88 5.38
N VAL A 190 -1.86 -4.13 4.95
CA VAL A 190 -1.69 -5.30 5.80
C VAL A 190 -0.49 -6.10 5.28
N PHE A 191 0.66 -5.89 5.92
CA PHE A 191 1.90 -6.62 5.62
C PHE A 191 1.85 -8.08 6.08
N ASP A 192 1.06 -8.35 7.12
CA ASP A 192 0.96 -9.67 7.72
C ASP A 192 -0.44 -9.76 8.38
N LEU A 193 -1.30 -10.66 7.90
CA LEU A 193 -2.64 -10.87 8.47
C LEU A 193 -2.57 -11.51 9.86
N HIS A 194 -1.54 -12.30 10.17
CA HIS A 194 -1.30 -12.81 11.53
C HIS A 194 -1.02 -11.67 12.51
N GLN A 195 -0.18 -10.72 12.10
CA GLN A 195 0.21 -9.60 12.98
C GLN A 195 -0.82 -8.46 12.99
N ARG A 196 -1.84 -8.50 12.14
CA ARG A 196 -2.87 -7.44 12.04
C ARG A 196 -3.53 -7.13 13.38
N CYS A 197 -3.77 -8.16 14.18
CA CYS A 197 -4.36 -8.03 15.51
C CYS A 197 -3.32 -8.21 16.63
N ALA A 198 -2.02 -8.20 16.31
CA ALA A 198 -0.99 -8.24 17.33
C ALA A 198 -0.82 -6.87 17.98
N ASP A 199 -0.50 -6.85 19.27
CA ASP A 199 -0.06 -5.63 19.94
C ASP A 199 1.41 -5.39 19.54
N PRO A 200 1.73 -4.28 18.85
CA PRO A 200 3.09 -4.01 18.40
C PRO A 200 4.09 -3.78 19.54
N THR A 201 3.61 -3.62 20.78
CA THR A 201 4.43 -3.39 21.98
C THR A 201 4.70 -4.68 22.78
N ARG A 202 4.13 -5.81 22.38
CA ARG A 202 4.24 -7.09 23.09
C ARG A 202 4.71 -8.20 22.14
N PRO A 203 5.40 -9.23 22.64
CA PRO A 203 5.68 -10.42 21.85
C PRO A 203 4.37 -11.01 21.33
N ASP A 204 4.44 -11.59 20.12
CA ASP A 204 3.29 -12.11 19.37
C ASP A 204 2.60 -13.26 20.14
N ASP A 205 1.61 -12.90 20.95
CA ASP A 205 0.85 -13.78 21.82
C ASP A 205 -0.54 -14.05 21.22
N ALA A 206 -0.85 -15.32 21.00
CA ALA A 206 -2.14 -15.76 20.46
C ALA A 206 -3.32 -15.28 21.31
N GLU A 207 -3.16 -15.17 22.63
CA GLU A 207 -4.20 -14.65 23.52
C GLU A 207 -4.42 -13.15 23.33
N ALA A 208 -3.33 -12.37 23.23
CA ALA A 208 -3.41 -10.94 22.93
C ALA A 208 -4.11 -10.69 21.59
N ARG A 209 -3.79 -11.50 20.57
CA ARG A 209 -4.48 -11.47 19.27
C ARG A 209 -5.96 -11.81 19.41
N ALA A 210 -6.31 -12.88 20.13
CA ALA A 210 -7.70 -13.27 20.34
C ALA A 210 -8.52 -12.18 21.06
N ARG A 211 -7.91 -11.43 21.98
CA ARG A 211 -8.51 -10.24 22.62
C ARG A 211 -8.75 -9.11 21.62
N ASN A 212 -7.76 -8.78 20.80
CA ASN A 212 -7.89 -7.73 19.79
C ASN A 212 -8.93 -8.09 18.71
N ILE A 213 -8.94 -9.35 18.28
CA ILE A 213 -9.97 -9.89 17.37
C ILE A 213 -11.36 -9.74 18.01
N ALA A 214 -11.53 -10.07 19.29
CA ALA A 214 -12.81 -9.89 19.97
C ALA A 214 -13.32 -8.44 19.92
N GLY A 215 -12.42 -7.45 20.07
CA GLY A 215 -12.76 -6.04 19.92
C GLY A 215 -13.30 -5.69 18.53
N GLU A 216 -12.68 -6.19 17.47
CA GLU A 216 -13.16 -5.97 16.11
C GLU A 216 -14.50 -6.69 15.83
N TRP A 217 -14.68 -7.90 16.35
CA TRP A 217 -15.94 -8.63 16.25
C TRP A 217 -17.07 -7.97 17.05
N ALA A 218 -16.75 -7.31 18.17
CA ALA A 218 -17.71 -6.49 18.92
C ALA A 218 -18.26 -5.35 18.07
N ALA A 219 -17.41 -4.71 17.25
CA ALA A 219 -17.84 -3.65 16.33
C ALA A 219 -18.81 -4.17 15.26
N ILE A 220 -18.58 -5.38 14.73
CA ILE A 220 -19.51 -6.02 13.78
C ILE A 220 -20.87 -6.26 14.46
N ARG A 221 -20.86 -6.83 15.67
CA ARG A 221 -22.09 -7.12 16.42
C ARG A 221 -22.88 -5.85 16.74
N ALA A 222 -22.19 -4.77 17.08
CA ALA A 222 -22.79 -3.46 17.33
C ALA A 222 -23.42 -2.84 16.06
N GLY A 223 -22.93 -3.23 14.86
CA GLY A 223 -23.47 -2.79 13.58
C GLY A 223 -24.83 -3.42 13.19
N GLY A 224 -25.32 -4.40 13.95
CA GLY A 224 -26.65 -5.00 13.76
C GLY A 224 -26.64 -6.49 13.43
N GLU A 225 -27.83 -7.11 13.55
CA GLU A 225 -27.99 -8.57 13.44
C GLU A 225 -27.68 -9.11 12.04
N GLU A 226 -28.03 -8.37 10.98
CA GLU A 226 -27.75 -8.79 9.60
C GLU A 226 -26.24 -8.91 9.34
N GLY A 227 -25.47 -7.89 9.74
CA GLY A 227 -24.01 -7.89 9.63
C GLY A 227 -23.39 -9.02 10.47
N TRP A 228 -23.91 -9.24 11.67
CA TRP A 228 -23.49 -10.32 12.54
C TRP A 228 -23.72 -11.71 11.92
N GLN A 229 -24.92 -11.99 11.39
CA GLN A 229 -25.23 -13.26 10.75
C GLN A 229 -24.41 -13.49 9.47
N ARG A 230 -24.15 -12.43 8.70
CA ARG A 230 -23.22 -12.50 7.57
C ARG A 230 -21.81 -12.85 8.02
N ALA A 231 -21.30 -12.22 9.09
CA ALA A 231 -19.97 -12.52 9.63
C ALA A 231 -19.84 -13.96 10.13
N LEU A 232 -20.87 -14.48 10.82
CA LEU A 232 -20.93 -15.89 11.22
C LEU A 232 -20.94 -16.84 10.02
N SER A 233 -21.67 -16.47 8.96
CA SER A 233 -21.70 -17.25 7.71
C SER A 233 -20.34 -17.28 7.03
N LEU A 234 -19.58 -16.18 7.06
CA LEU A 234 -18.20 -16.14 6.58
C LEU A 234 -17.27 -16.98 7.47
N ALA A 235 -17.41 -16.93 8.80
CA ALA A 235 -16.61 -17.77 9.70
C ALA A 235 -16.80 -19.27 9.42
N ARG A 236 -18.04 -19.70 9.14
CA ARG A 236 -18.38 -21.09 8.78
C ARG A 236 -17.67 -21.60 7.53
N VAL A 237 -17.24 -20.74 6.61
CA VAL A 237 -16.51 -21.15 5.40
C VAL A 237 -15.23 -21.91 5.74
N VAL A 238 -14.52 -21.50 6.79
CA VAL A 238 -13.24 -22.11 7.19
C VAL A 238 -13.39 -22.96 8.45
N LEU A 239 -14.17 -22.50 9.43
CA LEU A 239 -14.38 -23.24 10.69
C LEU A 239 -15.36 -24.42 10.51
N GLY A 240 -16.04 -24.49 9.36
CA GLY A 240 -16.97 -25.54 9.00
C GLY A 240 -18.41 -25.29 9.47
N PRO A 241 -19.37 -26.11 8.98
CA PRO A 241 -20.80 -25.94 9.25
C PRO A 241 -21.16 -26.21 10.72
N ARG A 242 -20.27 -26.86 11.48
CA ARG A 242 -20.45 -27.10 12.91
C ARG A 242 -20.23 -25.85 13.74
N LEU A 243 -19.78 -24.71 13.20
CA LEU A 243 -19.72 -23.48 13.98
C LEU A 243 -21.13 -23.03 14.37
N GLY A 244 -21.44 -23.17 15.66
CA GLY A 244 -22.72 -22.80 16.25
C GLY A 244 -22.77 -21.29 16.53
N ALA A 245 -21.85 -20.81 17.35
CA ALA A 245 -21.80 -19.41 17.77
C ALA A 245 -20.37 -18.90 17.99
N LEU A 246 -20.23 -17.58 17.94
CA LEU A 246 -19.07 -16.87 18.43
C LEU A 246 -19.49 -15.98 19.59
N SER A 247 -18.77 -16.05 20.70
CA SER A 247 -19.07 -15.30 21.92
C SER A 247 -17.91 -14.37 22.25
N LEU A 248 -18.24 -13.16 22.70
CA LEU A 248 -17.26 -12.15 23.09
C LEU A 248 -17.09 -12.19 24.61
N SER A 249 -15.85 -12.34 25.07
CA SER A 249 -15.51 -12.32 26.49
C SER A 249 -14.35 -11.35 26.75
N PRO A 250 -14.12 -10.90 27.99
CA PRO A 250 -12.93 -10.11 28.34
C PRO A 250 -11.61 -10.84 28.04
N ALA A 251 -11.62 -12.17 28.06
CA ALA A 251 -10.47 -13.01 27.73
C ALA A 251 -10.24 -13.14 26.21
N GLY A 252 -11.21 -12.72 25.38
CA GLY A 252 -11.14 -12.75 23.93
C GLY A 252 -12.35 -13.43 23.28
N LEU A 253 -12.18 -13.76 22.00
CA LEU A 253 -13.21 -14.41 21.19
C LEU A 253 -13.30 -15.90 21.57
N LEU A 254 -14.50 -16.39 21.83
CA LEU A 254 -14.80 -17.80 22.11
C LEU A 254 -15.58 -18.40 20.94
N VAL A 255 -15.30 -19.67 20.64
CA VAL A 255 -15.86 -20.42 19.52
C VAL A 255 -16.65 -21.61 20.05
N SER A 256 -17.95 -21.63 19.74
CA SER A 256 -18.85 -22.72 20.13
C SER A 256 -19.20 -23.56 18.92
N LEU A 257 -18.90 -24.86 18.99
CA LEU A 257 -19.30 -25.84 17.99
C LEU A 257 -20.67 -26.46 18.33
N ALA A 258 -21.42 -26.85 17.31
CA ALA A 258 -22.71 -27.50 17.46
C ALA A 258 -22.52 -28.91 18.08
N GLY A 259 -23.28 -29.17 19.15
CA GLY A 259 -23.24 -30.39 19.96
C GLY A 259 -22.42 -30.24 21.23
N ASP A 260 -23.02 -29.60 22.25
CA ASP A 260 -22.69 -29.59 23.70
C ASP A 260 -21.22 -29.71 24.12
N GLY A 261 -20.33 -28.95 23.47
CA GLY A 261 -18.96 -28.72 23.92
C GLY A 261 -18.82 -27.38 24.63
N GLU A 262 -17.89 -27.29 25.59
CA GLU A 262 -17.49 -25.99 26.14
C GLU A 262 -16.93 -25.09 25.01
N PRO A 263 -17.26 -23.77 25.01
CA PRO A 263 -16.68 -22.84 24.07
C PRO A 263 -15.15 -22.83 24.16
N LEU A 264 -14.47 -22.94 23.01
CA LEU A 264 -13.02 -22.90 22.94
C LEU A 264 -12.54 -21.47 22.74
N PRO A 265 -11.46 -21.02 23.39
CA PRO A 265 -10.86 -19.73 23.05
C PRO A 265 -10.34 -19.76 21.62
N ALA A 266 -10.54 -18.67 20.87
CA ALA A 266 -10.06 -18.57 19.48
C ALA A 266 -8.53 -18.74 19.38
N ALA A 267 -7.79 -18.39 20.43
CA ALA A 267 -6.34 -18.62 20.54
C ALA A 267 -5.94 -20.10 20.47
N ALA A 268 -6.86 -21.03 20.75
CA ALA A 268 -6.63 -22.48 20.64
C ALA A 268 -6.93 -23.03 19.24
N LEU A 269 -7.40 -22.20 18.29
CA LEU A 269 -7.63 -22.63 16.93
C LEU A 269 -6.31 -22.79 16.15
N PRO A 270 -6.30 -23.62 15.10
CA PRO A 270 -5.26 -23.60 14.09
C PRO A 270 -5.02 -22.18 13.55
N GLN A 271 -3.75 -21.88 13.24
CA GLN A 271 -3.30 -20.53 12.87
C GLN A 271 -4.07 -19.96 11.66
N ASP A 272 -4.36 -20.77 10.65
CA ASP A 272 -5.13 -20.39 9.46
C ASP A 272 -6.58 -20.00 9.80
N GLN A 273 -7.22 -20.74 10.72
CA GLN A 273 -8.57 -20.43 11.21
C GLN A 273 -8.59 -19.14 12.05
N LEU A 274 -7.61 -18.98 12.95
CA LEU A 274 -7.48 -17.75 13.74
C LEU A 274 -7.26 -16.53 12.82
N THR A 275 -6.45 -16.69 11.78
CA THR A 275 -6.19 -15.65 10.78
C THR A 275 -7.42 -15.32 9.97
N TRP A 276 -8.20 -16.32 9.60
CA TRP A 276 -9.48 -16.10 8.93
C TRP A 276 -10.45 -15.28 9.81
N LEU A 277 -10.59 -15.64 11.09
CA LEU A 277 -11.37 -14.85 12.04
C LEU A 277 -10.81 -13.43 12.22
N ALA A 278 -9.49 -13.30 12.20
CA ALA A 278 -8.79 -12.02 12.19
C ALA A 278 -8.84 -11.31 10.83
N THR A 279 -9.51 -11.84 9.80
CA THR A 279 -9.60 -11.22 8.47
C THR A 279 -11.02 -10.75 8.18
N ILE A 280 -12.03 -11.49 8.67
CA ILE A 280 -13.45 -11.16 8.49
C ILE A 280 -13.78 -9.70 8.83
N PRO A 281 -13.31 -9.10 9.94
CA PRO A 281 -13.63 -7.69 10.23
C PRO A 281 -13.19 -6.71 9.16
N LEU A 282 -12.18 -7.04 8.35
CA LEU A 282 -11.81 -6.21 7.20
C LEU A 282 -13.00 -6.00 6.27
N ILE A 283 -13.83 -7.03 6.03
CA ILE A 283 -15.01 -7.00 5.14
C ILE A 283 -16.13 -6.09 5.68
N PHE A 284 -16.13 -5.78 6.98
CA PHE A 284 -17.18 -4.96 7.60
C PHE A 284 -16.75 -3.51 7.84
N GLN A 285 -15.44 -3.25 7.89
CA GLN A 285 -14.86 -1.91 8.02
C GLN A 285 -14.80 -1.13 6.68
N GLN A 286 -15.72 -1.42 5.74
CA GLN A 286 -15.60 -1.04 4.32
C GLN A 286 -16.04 0.36 3.89
N PRO A 287 -17.01 1.07 4.51
CA PRO A 287 -17.58 2.27 3.88
C PRO A 287 -16.59 3.43 3.69
N ASP A 288 -15.45 3.40 4.39
CA ASP A 288 -14.48 4.49 4.40
C ASP A 288 -13.11 4.15 3.78
N ARG A 289 -12.95 3.04 3.03
CA ARG A 289 -11.62 2.68 2.49
C ARG A 289 -11.37 3.24 1.11
N ALA A 290 -10.17 3.76 0.90
CA ALA A 290 -9.70 4.19 -0.43
C ALA A 290 -8.96 3.08 -1.18
N LEU A 291 -8.26 2.21 -0.45
CA LEU A 291 -7.50 1.07 -0.96
C LEU A 291 -7.26 0.09 0.18
N LEU A 292 -7.41 -1.20 -0.09
CA LEU A 292 -6.90 -2.27 0.78
C LEU A 292 -5.72 -2.97 0.09
N ALA A 293 -4.54 -2.85 0.68
CA ALA A 293 -3.33 -3.49 0.21
C ALA A 293 -2.96 -4.68 1.13
N LEU A 294 -2.76 -5.86 0.55
CA LEU A 294 -2.46 -7.11 1.27
C LEU A 294 -1.13 -7.70 0.78
N ASP A 295 -0.23 -8.00 1.72
CA ASP A 295 1.02 -8.71 1.40
C ASP A 295 0.85 -10.22 1.55
N GLN A 296 1.05 -10.94 0.46
CA GLN A 296 1.10 -12.40 0.38
C GLN A 296 0.01 -13.09 1.21
N PRO A 297 -1.28 -12.71 1.07
CA PRO A 297 -2.35 -13.23 1.92
C PRO A 297 -2.49 -14.75 1.84
N GLU A 298 -2.06 -15.38 0.74
CA GLU A 298 -2.02 -16.83 0.54
C GLU A 298 -1.05 -17.57 1.48
N ARG A 299 -0.07 -16.89 2.08
CA ARG A 299 0.84 -17.53 3.05
C ARG A 299 0.12 -17.91 4.34
N GLN A 300 -1.04 -17.29 4.59
CA GLN A 300 -1.71 -17.31 5.89
C GLN A 300 -3.19 -17.70 5.79
N LEU A 301 -3.77 -17.59 4.60
CA LEU A 301 -5.13 -17.99 4.29
C LEU A 301 -5.12 -19.25 3.40
N SER A 302 -6.03 -20.17 3.69
CA SER A 302 -6.32 -21.26 2.76
C SER A 302 -6.88 -20.69 1.43
N PRO A 303 -6.75 -21.42 0.30
CA PRO A 303 -7.29 -20.96 -0.99
C PRO A 303 -8.76 -20.58 -0.94
N LEU A 304 -9.59 -21.34 -0.19
CA LEU A 304 -11.00 -21.05 0.00
C LEU A 304 -11.23 -19.74 0.78
N ALA A 305 -10.47 -19.51 1.85
CA ALA A 305 -10.53 -18.29 2.64
C ALA A 305 -10.13 -17.06 1.82
N LEU A 306 -9.05 -17.17 1.04
CA LEU A 306 -8.57 -16.11 0.17
C LEU A 306 -9.57 -15.74 -0.93
N ALA A 307 -10.11 -16.74 -1.64
CA ALA A 307 -11.13 -16.52 -2.66
C ALA A 307 -12.38 -15.84 -2.08
N THR A 308 -12.79 -16.27 -0.88
CA THR A 308 -13.94 -15.69 -0.17
C THR A 308 -13.67 -14.24 0.22
N LEU A 309 -12.51 -13.95 0.82
CA LEU A 309 -12.09 -12.59 1.17
C LEU A 309 -12.18 -11.66 -0.03
N ILE A 310 -11.53 -12.03 -1.13
CA ILE A 310 -11.43 -11.16 -2.31
C ILE A 310 -12.80 -10.96 -2.94
N ARG A 311 -13.64 -12.00 -3.01
CA ARG A 311 -15.01 -11.87 -3.51
C ARG A 311 -15.85 -10.90 -2.68
N GLU A 312 -15.76 -10.99 -1.35
CA GLU A 312 -16.52 -10.11 -0.45
C GLU A 312 -16.02 -8.66 -0.51
N LEU A 313 -14.71 -8.45 -0.61
CA LEU A 313 -14.13 -7.12 -0.78
C LEU A 313 -14.49 -6.48 -2.13
N LYS A 314 -14.49 -7.26 -3.23
CA LYS A 314 -14.92 -6.79 -4.55
C LYS A 314 -16.39 -6.35 -4.55
N ARG A 315 -17.27 -7.07 -3.84
CA ARG A 315 -18.68 -6.69 -3.67
C ARG A 315 -18.86 -5.38 -2.92
N ALA A 316 -17.89 -4.97 -2.11
CA ALA A 316 -17.90 -3.71 -1.39
C ALA A 316 -17.33 -2.53 -2.21
N GLU A 317 -17.00 -2.74 -3.50
CA GLU A 317 -16.41 -1.73 -4.40
C GLU A 317 -15.10 -1.10 -3.89
N VAL A 318 -14.41 -1.76 -2.95
CA VAL A 318 -13.11 -1.28 -2.45
C VAL A 318 -11.99 -1.77 -3.38
N PRO A 319 -11.13 -0.89 -3.90
CA PRO A 319 -9.94 -1.32 -4.64
C PRO A 319 -9.03 -2.19 -3.76
N ILE A 320 -8.60 -3.32 -4.29
CA ILE A 320 -7.75 -4.30 -3.62
C ILE A 320 -6.43 -4.37 -4.37
N PHE A 321 -5.33 -4.24 -3.65
CA PHE A 321 -3.99 -4.45 -4.16
C PHE A 321 -3.36 -5.62 -3.42
N ILE A 322 -2.94 -6.66 -4.15
CA ILE A 322 -2.33 -7.84 -3.57
C ILE A 322 -0.93 -7.97 -4.11
N THR A 323 0.06 -8.12 -3.24
CA THR A 323 1.39 -8.58 -3.62
C THR A 323 1.50 -10.08 -3.35
N THR A 324 2.05 -10.85 -4.28
CA THR A 324 2.09 -12.32 -4.17
C THR A 324 3.30 -12.94 -4.87
N GLU A 325 3.75 -14.09 -4.37
CA GLU A 325 4.68 -15.00 -5.08
C GLU A 325 3.94 -16.15 -5.76
N SER A 326 2.69 -16.33 -5.38
CA SER A 326 1.88 -17.47 -5.73
C SER A 326 0.95 -17.14 -6.87
N ASN A 327 0.67 -18.14 -7.69
CA ASN A 327 -0.33 -18.04 -8.74
C ASN A 327 -1.73 -18.38 -8.22
N VAL A 328 -1.88 -18.69 -6.93
CA VAL A 328 -3.17 -18.99 -6.30
C VAL A 328 -4.20 -17.88 -6.53
N PRO A 329 -3.91 -16.56 -6.37
CA PRO A 329 -4.88 -15.52 -6.70
C PRO A 329 -5.34 -15.58 -8.17
N LEU A 330 -4.44 -15.90 -9.10
CA LEU A 330 -4.76 -16.01 -10.53
C LEU A 330 -5.59 -17.26 -10.87
N GLN A 331 -5.40 -18.35 -10.12
CA GLN A 331 -6.16 -19.59 -10.28
C GLN A 331 -7.56 -19.51 -9.68
N LEU A 332 -7.74 -18.69 -8.64
CA LEU A 332 -9.00 -18.58 -7.91
C LEU A 332 -9.95 -17.52 -8.45
N LEU A 333 -9.44 -16.57 -9.25
CA LEU A 333 -10.15 -15.35 -9.62
C LEU A 333 -10.02 -15.08 -11.12
N ASP A 334 -11.12 -15.27 -11.85
CA ASP A 334 -11.17 -15.19 -13.31
C ASP A 334 -10.70 -13.83 -13.88
N ASP A 335 -10.91 -12.76 -13.11
CA ASP A 335 -10.56 -11.38 -13.48
C ASP A 335 -9.21 -10.91 -12.94
N ALA A 336 -8.48 -11.75 -12.18
CA ALA A 336 -7.17 -11.35 -11.66
C ALA A 336 -6.15 -11.08 -12.78
N ALA A 337 -6.33 -11.71 -13.96
CA ALA A 337 -5.53 -11.44 -15.15
C ALA A 337 -5.69 -9.99 -15.67
N ASP A 338 -6.85 -9.35 -15.46
CA ASP A 338 -7.10 -7.98 -15.94
C ASP A 338 -6.28 -6.93 -15.20
N GLY A 339 -5.96 -7.21 -13.93
CA GLY A 339 -5.18 -6.36 -13.05
C GLY A 339 -3.82 -6.92 -12.65
N LEU A 340 -3.28 -7.87 -13.43
CA LEU A 340 -1.98 -8.48 -13.16
C LEU A 340 -0.84 -7.54 -13.56
N TYR A 341 0.16 -7.45 -12.69
CA TYR A 341 1.48 -6.91 -12.95
C TYR A 341 2.51 -7.99 -12.62
N VAL A 342 3.45 -8.23 -13.52
CA VAL A 342 4.50 -9.25 -13.36
C VAL A 342 5.86 -8.58 -13.23
N GLY A 343 6.55 -8.86 -12.11
CA GLY A 343 7.89 -8.38 -11.84
C GLY A 343 8.94 -9.21 -12.56
N VAL A 344 9.90 -8.53 -13.16
CA VAL A 344 11.06 -9.10 -13.83
C VAL A 344 12.32 -8.36 -13.36
N MET A 345 13.39 -9.10 -13.07
CA MET A 345 14.71 -8.51 -12.85
C MET A 345 15.37 -8.28 -14.20
N GLU A 346 15.55 -7.03 -14.60
CA GLU A 346 16.32 -6.66 -15.79
C GLU A 346 17.82 -6.74 -15.50
N GLU A 347 18.22 -6.33 -14.30
CA GLU A 347 19.59 -6.40 -13.77
C GLU A 347 19.52 -6.83 -12.28
N PRO A 348 20.64 -7.27 -11.65
CA PRO A 348 20.65 -7.82 -10.28
C PRO A 348 20.02 -6.94 -9.19
N ASP A 349 19.89 -5.64 -9.41
CA ASP A 349 19.30 -4.66 -8.49
C ASP A 349 18.24 -3.77 -9.18
N ARG A 350 17.67 -4.25 -10.30
CA ARG A 350 16.73 -3.49 -11.13
C ARG A 350 15.50 -4.34 -11.51
N ALA A 351 14.54 -4.37 -10.60
CA ALA A 351 13.21 -4.91 -10.83
C ALA A 351 12.33 -3.91 -11.59
N VAL A 352 11.64 -4.41 -12.61
CA VAL A 352 10.62 -3.68 -13.37
C VAL A 352 9.35 -4.53 -13.42
N TYR A 353 8.20 -3.87 -13.31
CA TYR A 353 6.91 -4.53 -13.42
C TYR A 353 6.25 -4.23 -14.76
N TYR A 354 5.73 -5.28 -15.36
CA TYR A 354 5.08 -5.26 -16.66
C TYR A 354 3.61 -5.63 -16.49
N ARG A 355 2.74 -4.98 -17.26
CA ARG A 355 1.34 -5.39 -17.38
C ARG A 355 1.19 -6.32 -18.59
N PRO A 356 1.06 -7.65 -18.40
CA PRO A 356 0.83 -8.57 -19.50
C PRO A 356 -0.56 -8.37 -20.12
N GLU A 357 -0.73 -8.86 -21.35
CA GLU A 357 -2.05 -8.89 -22.00
C GLU A 357 -2.95 -9.93 -21.31
N PRO A 358 -4.13 -9.56 -20.77
CA PRO A 358 -4.95 -10.45 -19.96
C PRO A 358 -5.33 -11.77 -20.66
N ASP A 359 -5.65 -11.72 -21.95
CA ASP A 359 -6.04 -12.91 -22.71
C ASP A 359 -4.89 -13.89 -22.92
N ARG A 360 -3.65 -13.39 -23.06
CA ARG A 360 -2.47 -14.24 -23.11
C ARG A 360 -2.21 -14.92 -21.77
N VAL A 361 -2.40 -14.21 -20.66
CA VAL A 361 -2.28 -14.77 -19.31
C VAL A 361 -3.31 -15.88 -19.11
N ARG A 362 -4.58 -15.65 -19.46
CA ARG A 362 -5.64 -16.66 -19.37
C ARG A 362 -5.33 -17.89 -20.21
N GLU A 363 -4.84 -17.70 -21.42
CA GLU A 363 -4.46 -18.82 -22.29
C GLU A 363 -3.26 -19.60 -21.72
N ALA A 364 -2.26 -18.91 -21.19
CA ALA A 364 -1.12 -19.54 -20.54
C ALA A 364 -1.56 -20.35 -19.30
N LEU A 365 -2.44 -19.80 -18.47
CA LEU A 365 -3.03 -20.51 -17.32
C LEU A 365 -3.84 -21.73 -17.76
N ARG A 366 -4.63 -21.64 -18.85
CA ARG A 366 -5.35 -22.79 -19.42
C ARG A 366 -4.42 -23.90 -19.90
N ARG A 367 -3.32 -23.54 -20.57
CA ARG A 367 -2.37 -24.51 -21.14
C ARG A 367 -1.47 -25.16 -20.10
N HIS A 368 -0.99 -24.39 -19.13
CA HIS A 368 0.07 -24.81 -18.22
C HIS A 368 -0.40 -25.00 -16.77
N GLY A 369 -1.64 -24.60 -16.45
CA GLY A 369 -2.21 -24.61 -15.09
C GLY A 369 -1.64 -23.53 -14.15
N ASP A 370 -0.43 -23.05 -14.43
CA ASP A 370 0.32 -22.15 -13.57
C ASP A 370 1.32 -21.29 -14.39
N LEU A 371 1.44 -20.00 -14.05
CA LEU A 371 2.48 -19.12 -14.58
C LEU A 371 3.88 -19.40 -14.01
N ALA A 372 4.03 -20.14 -12.91
CA ALA A 372 5.33 -20.53 -12.37
C ALA A 372 6.19 -21.25 -13.41
N TRP A 373 5.57 -22.13 -14.21
CA TRP A 373 6.27 -22.82 -15.29
C TRP A 373 6.69 -21.86 -16.42
N VAL A 374 5.82 -20.92 -16.80
CA VAL A 374 6.12 -19.92 -17.84
C VAL A 374 7.26 -19.00 -17.39
N ARG A 375 7.32 -18.66 -16.09
CA ARG A 375 8.42 -17.90 -15.49
C ARG A 375 9.72 -18.72 -15.45
N ALA A 376 9.65 -19.96 -14.96
CA ALA A 376 10.83 -20.84 -14.84
C ALA A 376 11.45 -21.22 -16.19
N SER A 377 10.64 -21.34 -17.24
CA SER A 377 11.12 -21.57 -18.61
C SER A 377 11.73 -20.33 -19.27
N GLY A 378 11.73 -19.19 -18.58
CA GLY A 378 12.15 -17.91 -19.12
C GLY A 378 11.15 -17.32 -20.13
N ALA A 379 10.06 -18.02 -20.45
CA ALA A 379 9.08 -17.61 -21.46
C ALA A 379 8.16 -16.47 -21.01
N ILE A 380 8.32 -15.93 -19.80
CA ILE A 380 7.50 -14.85 -19.28
C ILE A 380 7.47 -13.63 -20.21
N HIS A 381 8.59 -13.31 -20.87
CA HIS A 381 8.72 -12.22 -21.85
C HIS A 381 7.75 -12.33 -23.02
N THR A 382 7.26 -13.53 -23.36
CA THR A 382 6.27 -13.74 -24.42
C THR A 382 4.86 -13.25 -24.04
N LEU A 383 4.60 -13.13 -22.73
CA LEU A 383 3.36 -12.60 -22.16
C LEU A 383 3.44 -11.09 -21.90
N LEU A 384 4.65 -10.52 -21.83
CA LEU A 384 4.85 -9.12 -21.50
C LEU A 384 4.55 -8.25 -22.72
N GLY A 385 3.76 -7.19 -22.50
CA GLY A 385 3.69 -6.07 -23.43
C GLY A 385 4.95 -5.19 -23.35
N ALA A 386 4.94 -4.07 -24.07
CA ALA A 386 5.95 -3.03 -23.85
C ALA A 386 5.89 -2.52 -22.39
N PRO A 387 7.02 -2.17 -21.77
CA PRO A 387 7.00 -1.52 -20.47
C PRO A 387 6.19 -0.22 -20.56
N GLU A 388 5.42 0.10 -19.52
CA GLU A 388 4.78 1.41 -19.47
C GLU A 388 5.86 2.51 -19.44
N PRO A 389 5.71 3.59 -20.24
CA PRO A 389 6.72 4.63 -20.33
C PRO A 389 6.96 5.29 -18.97
N ASP A 390 8.24 5.38 -18.62
CA ASP A 390 8.72 5.99 -17.39
C ASP A 390 8.94 7.50 -17.59
N ASP A 391 7.85 8.25 -17.67
CA ASP A 391 7.90 9.72 -17.79
C ASP A 391 8.54 10.41 -16.56
N LEU A 392 8.76 9.68 -15.46
CA LEU A 392 9.30 10.19 -14.21
C LEU A 392 10.83 10.04 -14.14
N SER A 393 11.43 8.97 -14.68
CA SER A 393 12.90 8.81 -14.68
C SER A 393 13.63 9.71 -15.65
N GLU A 394 13.02 10.06 -16.79
CA GLU A 394 13.59 11.04 -17.74
C GLU A 394 13.90 12.37 -17.06
N ARG A 395 13.13 12.74 -16.01
CA ARG A 395 13.43 13.94 -15.21
C ARG A 395 14.61 13.74 -14.28
N SER A 396 14.73 12.59 -13.61
CA SER A 396 15.86 12.33 -12.70
C SER A 396 17.20 12.24 -13.45
N GLU A 397 17.20 11.73 -14.68
CA GLU A 397 18.39 11.69 -15.54
C GLU A 397 18.68 13.05 -16.19
N LYS A 398 17.66 13.78 -16.69
CA LYS A 398 17.86 15.15 -17.23
C LYS A 398 18.23 16.18 -16.16
N THR A 399 17.86 15.96 -14.89
CA THR A 399 18.30 16.85 -13.79
C THR A 399 19.80 16.72 -13.50
N ARG A 400 20.49 15.67 -14.00
CA ARG A 400 21.96 15.59 -13.99
C ARG A 400 22.63 16.48 -15.05
N GLU A 401 21.90 16.95 -16.07
CA GLU A 401 22.47 17.77 -17.16
C GLU A 401 22.26 19.28 -17.01
N VAL A 402 21.56 19.73 -15.95
CA VAL A 402 21.46 21.16 -15.65
C VAL A 402 22.51 21.53 -14.60
N ASP A 403 23.77 21.54 -15.02
CA ASP A 403 24.77 22.41 -14.40
C ASP A 403 24.27 23.84 -14.58
N VAL A 404 23.69 24.41 -13.53
CA VAL A 404 23.43 25.85 -13.45
C VAL A 404 24.81 26.52 -13.49
N PRO A 405 25.14 27.33 -14.51
CA PRO A 405 26.41 28.01 -14.53
C PRO A 405 26.43 28.94 -13.32
N VAL A 406 27.38 28.71 -12.41
CA VAL A 406 27.71 29.62 -11.32
C VAL A 406 28.29 30.88 -11.96
N GLY A 407 27.39 31.77 -12.40
CA GLY A 407 27.73 33.09 -12.88
C GLY A 407 28.25 33.92 -11.73
N GLU A 408 29.51 34.34 -11.85
CA GLU A 408 30.18 35.31 -11.01
C GLU A 408 29.29 36.55 -10.76
N PHE A 409 28.80 36.72 -9.53
CA PHE A 409 28.38 38.03 -9.07
C PHE A 409 29.59 38.74 -8.46
N ARG A 410 30.34 39.45 -9.32
CA ARG A 410 31.10 40.62 -8.89
C ARG A 410 30.14 41.80 -8.72
N ARG A 411 30.04 42.31 -7.49
CA ARG A 411 30.39 43.69 -7.14
C ARG A 411 30.49 43.86 -5.64
#